data_AF-A0A1M6AK65-F1
#
_entry.id   AF-A0A1M6AK65-F1
#
_cell.length_a   1.000
_cell.length_b   1.000
_cell.length_c   1.000
_cell.angle_alpha   90.00
_cell.angle_beta   90.00
_cell.angle_gamma   90.00
#
_symmetry.space_group_name_H-M   'P 1'
#
loop_
_entity.id
_entity.type
_entity.pdbx_description
1 polymer ?
#
loop_
_entity_poly.entity_id
_entity_poly.type
_entity_poly.pdbx_seq_one_letter_code
_entity_poly.pdbx_strand_id
1 'polypeptide(L)' 'MRDILILIEKKRAEMYEAMDTYGFNDDKTIKVSQELDKLVAMEQRRRLGARG' A
#
# COMPACT_ATOMS: atom_id res chain seq x y z
N MET A 1 -13.83 -7.56 4.37
CA MET A 1 -13.47 -7.81 2.94
C MET A 1 -13.28 -6.51 2.16
N ARG A 2 -14.17 -5.51 2.32
CA ARG A 2 -13.92 -4.12 1.86
C ARG A 2 -12.77 -3.45 2.60
N ASP A 3 -12.43 -3.96 3.78
CA ASP A 3 -11.47 -3.36 4.72
C ASP A 3 -10.05 -3.29 4.16
N ILE A 4 -9.57 -4.34 3.46
CA ILE A 4 -8.21 -4.32 2.89
C ILE A 4 -8.08 -3.32 1.73
N LEU A 5 -9.14 -3.14 0.94
CA LEU A 5 -9.18 -2.16 -0.13
C LEU A 5 -9.19 -0.74 0.43
N ILE A 6 -9.94 -0.52 1.51
CA ILE A 6 -9.93 0.76 2.25
C ILE A 6 -8.54 1.04 2.82
N LEU A 7 -7.87 0.04 3.38
CA LEU A 7 -6.50 0.18 3.89
C LEU A 7 -5.49 0.50 2.76
N ILE A 8 -5.63 -0.13 1.59
CA ILE A 8 -4.80 0.18 0.41
C ILE A 8 -5.01 1.63 -0.01
N GLU A 9 -6.25 2.10 -0.13
CA GLU A 9 -6.53 3.48 -0.54
C GLU A 9 -6.03 4.50 0.48
N LYS A 10 -6.22 4.23 1.78
CA LYS A 10 -5.66 5.06 2.83
C LYS A 10 -4.14 5.12 2.74
N LYS A 11 -3.48 3.97 2.56
CA LYS A 11 -2.02 3.92 2.51
C LYS A 11 -1.46 4.54 1.23
N ARG A 12 -2.21 4.51 0.13
CA ARG A 12 -1.91 5.23 -1.10
C ARG A 12 -1.95 6.74 -0.89
N ALA A 13 -2.93 7.26 -0.15
CA ALA A 13 -2.98 8.67 0.22
C ALA A 13 -1.79 9.08 1.10
N GLU A 14 -1.45 8.27 2.11
CA GLU A 14 -0.25 8.48 2.95
C GLU A 14 1.04 8.47 2.12
N MET A 15 1.12 7.65 1.06
CA MET A 15 2.27 7.62 0.16
C MET A 15 2.42 8.93 -0.60
N TYR A 16 1.33 9.47 -1.17
CA TYR A 16 1.38 10.76 -1.86
C TYR A 16 1.79 11.89 -0.90
N GLU A 17 1.24 11.92 0.32
CA GLU A 17 1.63 12.92 1.32
C GLU A 17 3.11 12.80 1.72
N ALA A 18 3.62 11.58 1.89
CA ALA A 18 5.03 11.35 2.20
C ALA A 18 5.96 11.77 1.05
N MET A 19 5.57 11.48 -0.20
CA MET A 19 6.30 11.89 -1.39
C MET A 19 6.37 13.41 -1.52
N ASP A 20 5.26 14.10 -1.28
CA ASP A 20 5.19 15.57 -1.33
C ASP A 20 5.97 16.22 -0.17
N THR A 21 5.98 15.60 1.01
CA THR A 21 6.60 16.16 2.22
C THR A 21 8.09 15.88 2.32
N TYR A 22 8.52 14.65 2.02
CA TYR A 22 9.87 14.16 2.27
C TYR A 22 10.64 13.83 0.98
N GLY A 23 9.95 13.67 -0.15
CA GLY A 23 10.54 13.23 -1.41
C GLY A 23 10.58 11.71 -1.54
N PHE A 24 10.83 11.25 -2.77
CA PHE A 24 10.75 9.83 -3.15
C PHE A 24 11.75 8.92 -2.43
N ASN A 25 12.95 9.43 -2.16
CA ASN A 25 14.07 8.64 -1.63
C ASN A 25 14.21 8.73 -0.11
N ASP A 26 13.32 9.44 0.57
CA ASP A 26 13.36 9.53 2.03
C ASP A 26 12.92 8.19 2.66
N ASP A 27 13.57 7.82 3.75
CA ASP A 27 13.28 6.59 4.48
C ASP A 27 11.81 6.47 4.89
N LYS A 28 11.13 7.59 5.19
CA LYS A 28 9.70 7.59 5.52
C LYS A 28 8.86 7.22 4.31
N THR A 29 9.15 7.80 3.15
CA THR A 29 8.46 7.49 1.89
C THR A 29 8.69 6.04 1.49
N ILE A 30 9.93 5.54 1.64
CA ILE A 30 10.26 4.14 1.36
C ILE A 30 9.49 3.20 2.28
N LYS A 31 9.41 3.50 3.59
CA LYS A 31 8.63 2.68 4.54
C LYS A 31 7.15 2.62 4.17
N VAL A 32 6.54 3.77 3.84
CA VAL A 32 5.13 3.82 3.42
C VAL A 32 4.93 3.02 2.14
N SER A 33 5.84 3.09 1.16
CA SER A 33 5.81 2.28 -0.06
C SER A 33 5.82 0.78 0.24
N GLN A 34 6.74 0.33 1.10
CA GLN A 34 6.85 -1.09 1.45
C GLN A 34 5.61 -1.62 2.17
N GLU A 35 4.97 -0.79 2.99
CA GLU A 35 3.71 -1.15 3.66
C GLU A 35 2.54 -1.24 2.66
N LEU A 36 2.46 -0.30 1.72
CA LEU A 36 1.47 -0.33 0.64
C LEU A 36 1.65 -1.58 -0.23
N ASP A 37 2.88 -1.91 -0.62
CA ASP A 37 3.18 -3.10 -1.42
C ASP A 37 2.75 -4.40 -0.74
N LYS A 38 2.97 -4.50 0.58
CA LYS A 38 2.50 -5.66 1.38
C LYS A 38 0.99 -5.80 1.32
N LEU A 39 0.24 -4.72 1.51
CA LEU A 39 -1.23 -4.74 1.47
C LEU A 39 -1.74 -5.14 0.07
N VAL A 40 -1.15 -4.58 -0.98
CA VAL A 40 -1.48 -4.92 -2.37
C VAL A 40 -1.19 -6.40 -2.65
N ALA A 41 -0.02 -6.90 -2.24
CA ALA A 41 0.36 -8.29 -2.41
C ALA A 41 -0.58 -9.26 -1.67
N MET A 42 -1.03 -8.91 -0.47
CA MET A 42 -2.02 -9.69 0.28
C MET A 42 -3.35 -9.80 -0.46
N GLU A 43 -3.88 -8.69 -0.98
CA GLU A 43 -5.14 -8.70 -1.75
C GLU A 43 -4.98 -9.43 -3.09
N GLN A 44 -3.83 -9.29 -3.78
CA GLN A 44 -3.55 -10.03 -5.00
C GLN A 44 -3.51 -11.54 -4.75
N ARG A 45 -2.77 -12.00 -3.73
CA ARG A 45 -2.72 -13.42 -3.35
C ARG A 45 -4.09 -13.95 -2.99
N ARG A 46 -4.88 -13.17 -2.26
CA ARG A 46 -6.25 -13.53 -1.91
C ARG A 46 -7.13 -13.71 -3.16
N ARG A 47 -7.03 -12.81 -4.14
CA ARG A 47 -7.78 -12.92 -5.40
C ARG A 47 -7.32 -14.10 -6.27
N LEU A 48 -6.03 -14.41 -6.25
CA LEU A 48 -5.46 -15.54 -7.00
C LEU A 48 -5.78 -16.90 -6.33
N GLY A 49 -5.75 -16.98 -5.01
CA GLY A 49 -6.10 -18.19 -4.25
C GLY A 49 -7.60 -18.51 -4.25
N ALA A 50 -8.47 -17.52 -4.48
CA ALA A 50 -9.91 -17.73 -4.64
C ALA A 50 -10.32 -18.24 -6.04
N ARG A 51 -9.36 -18.42 -6.95
CA ARG A 51 -9.56 -18.95 -8.31
C ARG A 51 -9.14 -20.42 -8.47
N GLY A 52 -8.69 -21.06 -7.39
CA GLY A 52 -8.30 -22.48 -7.35
C GLY A 52 -9.38 -23.36 -6.74
#